data_AF-A0A7S2R7B4-F1
#
_entry.id   AF-A0A7S2R7B4-F1
#
_cell.length_a   1.000
_cell.length_b   1.000
_cell.length_c   1.000
_cell.angle_alpha   90.00
_cell.angle_beta   90.00
_cell.angle_gamma   90.00
#
_symmetry.space_group_name_H-M   'P 1'
#
loop_
_entity.id
_entity.type
_entity.pdbx_description
1 polymer ?
#
loop_
_entity_poly.entity_id
_entity_poly.type
_entity_poly.pdbx_seq_one_letter_code
_entity_poly.pdbx_strand_id
1 'polypeptide(L)'
;FFKGQIWRPFTSACFLGKVDMSMASNIYFLINYGQEMERQDGSPQQAMFLLSQVFLLVIFCSLIGVPSFARSLITASIYCCSRREPLRAMEIQFGIRIEYWLLPF
;
A
#
# COMPACT_ATOMS: atom_id res chain seq x y z
N PHE A 1 6.27 -5.21 24.01
CA PHE A 1 6.22 -4.72 22.61
C PHE A 1 5.37 -3.45 22.46
N PHE A 2 4.30 -3.24 23.25
CA PHE A 2 3.59 -1.94 23.32
C PHE A 2 4.03 -1.12 24.54
N LYS A 3 5.08 -0.30 24.39
CA LYS A 3 5.49 0.67 25.41
C LYS A 3 4.88 2.05 25.12
N GLY A 4 3.56 2.12 24.91
CA GLY A 4 2.84 3.38 24.61
C GLY A 4 3.26 4.10 23.33
N GLN A 5 4.03 3.46 22.44
CA GLN A 5 4.56 4.08 21.22
C GLN A 5 3.63 3.80 20.03
N ILE A 6 2.42 4.36 20.09
CA ILE A 6 1.43 4.25 19.02
C ILE A 6 1.95 4.83 17.69
N TRP A 7 2.89 5.78 17.75
CA TRP A 7 3.50 6.37 16.55
C TRP A 7 4.48 5.44 15.82
N ARG A 8 5.12 4.48 16.51
CA ARG A 8 6.11 3.58 15.88
C ARG A 8 5.56 2.80 14.68
N PRO A 9 4.37 2.17 14.76
CA PRO A 9 3.84 1.47 13.60
C PRO A 9 3.52 2.41 12.43
N PHE A 10 3.04 3.63 12.69
CA PHE A 10 2.82 4.63 11.64
C PHE A 10 4.14 5.04 10.97
N THR A 11 5.20 5.30 11.75
CA THR A 11 6.51 5.62 11.19
C THR A 11 7.11 4.42 10.43
N SER A 12 6.86 3.20 10.89
CA SER A 12 7.32 1.97 10.22
C SER A 12 6.56 1.66 8.93
N ALA A 13 5.29 2.09 8.82
CA ALA A 13 4.52 2.05 7.59
C ALA A 13 5.07 3.03 6.53
N CYS A 14 5.59 4.18 6.96
CA CYS A 14 6.28 5.13 6.08
C CYS A 14 7.75 4.75 5.77
N PHE A 15 8.30 3.73 6.44
CA PHE A 15 9.67 3.31 6.22
C PHE A 15 9.77 2.33 5.03
N LEU A 16 9.92 2.88 3.82
CA LEU A 16 10.02 2.10 2.58
C LEU A 16 11.39 1.42 2.37
N GLY A 17 12.34 1.59 3.29
CA GLY A 17 13.68 1.01 3.24
C GLY A 17 14.75 2.00 2.77
N LYS A 18 15.85 1.50 2.23
CA LYS A 18 16.92 2.32 1.63
C LYS A 18 16.38 3.04 0.40
N VAL A 19 16.83 4.27 0.17
CA VAL A 19 16.55 5.02 -1.07
C VAL A 19 17.16 4.25 -2.23
N ASP A 20 16.31 3.59 -2.98
CA ASP A 20 16.65 2.69 -4.09
C ASP A 20 15.58 2.82 -5.18
N MET A 21 15.85 2.32 -6.39
CA MET A 21 14.87 2.36 -7.48
C MET A 21 13.57 1.65 -7.07
N SER A 22 13.69 0.58 -6.28
CA SER A 22 12.54 -0.13 -5.69
C SER A 22 11.67 0.76 -4.79
N MET A 23 12.27 1.68 -4.02
CA MET A 23 11.52 2.63 -3.19
C MET A 23 10.75 3.61 -4.07
N ALA A 24 11.37 4.13 -5.13
CA ALA A 24 10.72 5.04 -6.07
C ALA A 24 9.50 4.39 -6.75
N SER A 25 9.64 3.13 -7.21
CA SER A 25 8.53 2.36 -7.78
C SER A 25 7.38 2.18 -6.78
N ASN A 26 7.71 1.85 -5.52
CA ASN A 26 6.73 1.67 -4.46
C ASN A 26 5.96 2.96 -4.14
N ILE A 27 6.64 4.11 -4.08
CA ILE A 27 6.00 5.42 -3.90
C ILE A 27 5.11 5.76 -5.11
N TYR A 28 5.64 5.53 -6.32
CA TYR A 28 4.89 5.76 -7.56
C TYR A 28 3.59 4.96 -7.58
N PHE A 29 3.65 3.68 -7.20
CA PHE A 29 2.45 2.88 -7.03
C PHE A 29 1.54 3.48 -5.96
N LEU A 30 2.02 3.69 -4.74
CA LEU A 30 1.17 4.24 -3.66
C LEU A 30 0.41 5.51 -4.06
N ILE A 31 1.06 6.44 -4.79
CA ILE A 31 0.44 7.68 -5.26
C ILE A 31 -0.61 7.41 -6.34
N ASN A 32 -0.27 6.68 -7.42
CA ASN A 32 -1.22 6.46 -8.51
C ASN A 32 -2.42 5.61 -8.04
N TYR A 33 -2.18 4.56 -7.26
CA TYR A 33 -3.26 3.74 -6.69
C TYR A 33 -4.11 4.54 -5.71
N GLY A 34 -3.49 5.40 -4.90
CA GLY A 34 -4.21 6.28 -4.00
C GLY A 34 -5.11 7.26 -4.75
N GLN A 35 -4.60 7.90 -5.80
CA GLN A 35 -5.38 8.82 -6.63
C GLN A 35 -6.54 8.12 -7.36
N GLU A 36 -6.34 6.89 -7.83
CA GLU A 36 -7.41 6.12 -8.47
C GLU A 36 -8.48 5.66 -7.47
N MET A 37 -8.09 5.24 -6.27
CA MET A 37 -9.05 4.96 -5.20
C MET A 37 -9.84 6.21 -4.81
N GLU A 38 -9.17 7.36 -4.69
CA GLU A 38 -9.81 8.64 -4.35
C GLU A 38 -10.86 9.05 -5.39
N ARG A 39 -10.59 8.80 -6.67
CA ARG A 39 -11.51 9.11 -7.78
C ARG A 39 -12.77 8.24 -7.79
N GLN A 40 -12.69 7.00 -7.32
CA GLN A 40 -13.81 6.06 -7.35
C GLN A 40 -14.70 6.17 -6.12
N ASP A 41 -14.09 6.14 -4.94
CA ASP A 41 -14.77 5.96 -3.65
C ASP A 41 -14.77 7.25 -2.79
N GLY A 42 -13.94 8.22 -3.17
CA GLY A 42 -13.75 9.45 -2.42
C GLY A 42 -12.72 9.32 -1.29
N SER A 43 -12.12 10.47 -0.95
CA SER A 43 -11.07 10.62 0.07
C SER A 43 -11.36 9.95 1.44
N PRO A 44 -12.59 10.03 2.02
CA PRO A 44 -12.82 9.45 3.34
C PRO A 44 -12.79 7.90 3.34
N GLN A 45 -13.25 7.26 2.28
CA GLN A 45 -13.27 5.79 2.19
C GLN A 45 -11.86 5.24 1.98
N GLN A 46 -11.03 5.93 1.20
CA GLN A 46 -9.61 5.62 1.05
C GLN A 46 -8.84 5.76 2.38
N ALA A 47 -9.08 6.83 3.13
CA ALA A 47 -8.44 7.04 4.44
C ALA A 47 -8.83 5.94 5.44
N MET A 48 -10.11 5.55 5.49
CA MET A 48 -10.58 4.43 6.31
C MET A 48 -9.96 3.09 5.87
N PHE A 49 -9.84 2.85 4.56
CA PHE A 49 -9.17 1.66 4.04
C PHE A 49 -7.71 1.58 4.48
N LEU A 50 -6.94 2.66 4.29
CA LEU A 50 -5.54 2.72 4.72
C LEU A 50 -5.38 2.53 6.23
N LEU A 51 -6.24 3.16 7.04
CA LEU A 51 -6.23 2.98 8.49
C LEU A 51 -6.55 1.53 8.90
N SER A 52 -7.54 0.90 8.26
CA SER A 52 -7.89 -0.49 8.53
C SER A 52 -6.76 -1.45 8.16
N GLN A 53 -6.08 -1.21 7.04
CA GLN A 53 -4.93 -2.00 6.60
C GLN A 53 -3.76 -1.86 7.57
N VAL A 54 -3.39 -0.62 7.95
CA VAL A 54 -2.36 -0.37 8.95
C VAL A 54 -2.70 -1.07 10.27
N PHE A 55 -3.95 -1.00 10.72
CA PHE A 55 -4.37 -1.67 11.96
C PHE A 55 -4.20 -3.20 11.91
N LEU A 56 -4.64 -3.85 10.83
CA LEU A 56 -4.44 -5.28 10.62
C LEU A 56 -2.95 -5.65 10.57
N LEU A 57 -2.18 -4.90 9.80
CA LEU A 57 -0.74 -5.08 9.67
C LEU A 57 -0.03 -4.96 11.03
N VAL A 58 -0.41 -4.00 11.87
CA VAL A 58 0.14 -3.83 13.23
C VAL A 58 -0.14 -5.04 14.12
N ILE A 59 -1.35 -5.60 14.05
CA ILE A 59 -1.69 -6.81 14.80
C ILE A 59 -0.82 -7.98 14.33
N PHE A 60 -0.79 -8.23 13.02
CA PHE A 60 0.00 -9.33 12.43
C PHE A 60 1.49 -9.21 12.72
N CYS A 61 2.04 -8.01 12.58
CA CYS A 61 3.44 -7.75 12.92
C CYS A 61 3.72 -7.95 14.41
N SER A 62 2.81 -7.54 15.30
CA SER A 62 2.99 -7.78 16.73
C SER A 62 3.01 -9.27 17.07
N LEU A 63 2.37 -10.12 16.26
CA LEU A 63 2.42 -11.58 16.40
C LEU A 63 3.73 -12.19 15.87
N ILE A 64 4.24 -11.69 14.73
CA ILE A 64 5.37 -12.32 14.02
C ILE A 64 6.72 -11.65 14.36
N GLY A 65 6.72 -10.42 14.86
CA GLY A 65 7.92 -9.67 15.26
C GLY A 65 8.71 -9.02 14.10
N VAL A 66 8.10 -8.79 12.94
CA VAL A 66 8.80 -8.36 11.71
C VAL A 66 8.59 -6.86 11.40
N PRO A 67 9.63 -6.02 11.28
CA PRO A 67 9.47 -4.56 11.25
C PRO A 67 8.96 -3.96 9.92
N SER A 68 8.88 -4.72 8.82
CA SER A 68 8.61 -4.17 7.48
C SER A 68 7.13 -4.16 7.12
N PHE A 69 6.53 -2.96 7.14
CA PHE A 69 5.09 -2.75 6.87
C PHE A 69 4.78 -2.14 5.49
N ALA A 70 5.69 -1.31 4.96
CA ALA A 70 5.40 -0.47 3.80
C ALA A 70 5.11 -1.26 2.51
N ARG A 71 5.92 -2.29 2.22
CA ARG A 71 5.75 -3.11 1.01
C ARG A 71 4.44 -3.89 1.04
N SER A 72 4.13 -4.51 2.18
CA SER A 72 2.90 -5.28 2.38
C SER A 72 1.65 -4.41 2.26
N LEU A 73 1.71 -3.15 2.72
CA LEU A 73 0.62 -2.19 2.57
C LEU A 73 0.36 -1.85 1.10
N ILE A 74 1.43 -1.64 0.32
CA ILE A 74 1.33 -1.34 -1.11
C ILE A 74 0.75 -2.54 -1.85
N THR A 75 1.28 -3.75 -1.65
CA THR A 75 0.77 -4.96 -2.31
C THR A 75 -0.70 -5.25 -1.93
N ALA A 76 -1.09 -5.04 -0.67
CA ALA A 76 -2.47 -5.18 -0.23
C ALA A 76 -3.41 -4.15 -0.90
N SER A 77 -2.94 -2.91 -1.05
CA SER A 77 -3.70 -1.85 -1.72
C SER A 77 -3.88 -2.14 -3.21
N ILE A 78 -2.81 -2.59 -3.88
CA ILE A 78 -2.82 -3.03 -5.27
C ILE A 78 -3.78 -4.21 -5.45
N TYR A 79 -3.71 -5.20 -4.54
CA TYR A 79 -4.60 -6.35 -4.55
C TYR A 79 -6.08 -5.97 -4.42
N CYS A 80 -6.41 -5.08 -3.49
CA CYS A 80 -7.78 -4.60 -3.33
C CYS A 80 -8.27 -3.82 -4.57
N CYS A 81 -7.44 -2.97 -5.18
CA CYS A 81 -7.76 -2.30 -6.44
C CYS A 81 -8.00 -3.32 -7.57
N SER A 82 -7.10 -4.29 -7.72
CA SER A 82 -7.19 -5.34 -8.74
C SER A 82 -8.46 -6.17 -8.63
N ARG A 83 -8.92 -6.44 -7.40
CA ARG A 83 -10.17 -7.18 -7.17
C ARG A 83 -11.43 -6.36 -7.44
N ARG A 84 -11.37 -5.04 -7.33
CA ARG A 84 -12.51 -4.15 -7.61
C ARG A 84 -12.70 -3.88 -9.10
N GLU A 85 -11.61 -3.66 -9.83
CA GLU A 85 -11.65 -3.37 -11.27
C GLU A 85 -10.63 -4.21 -12.04
N PRO A 86 -10.91 -5.51 -12.26
CA PRO A 86 -9.93 -6.44 -12.85
C PRO A 86 -9.54 -6.11 -14.30
N LEU A 87 -10.40 -5.38 -15.03
CA LEU A 87 -10.25 -5.08 -16.46
C LEU A 87 -9.63 -3.70 -16.74
N ARG A 88 -9.32 -2.91 -15.70
CA ARG A 88 -8.77 -1.57 -15.91
C ARG A 88 -7.26 -1.67 -16.17
N ALA A 89 -6.83 -1.10 -17.29
CA ALA A 89 -5.42 -0.98 -17.62
C ALA A 89 -4.81 0.21 -16.85
N MET A 90 -3.75 -0.05 -16.09
CA MET A 90 -3.02 0.99 -15.36
C MET A 90 -1.65 1.21 -16.00
N GLU A 91 -1.21 2.47 -16.04
CA GLU A 91 0.17 2.78 -16.38
C GLU A 91 1.10 2.33 -15.24
N ILE A 92 1.89 1.30 -15.50
CA ILE A 92 3.07 1.02 -14.68
C ILE A 92 4.17 2.04 -15.02
N GLN A 93 5.19 2.08 -14.16
CA GLN A 93 6.38 2.88 -14.34
C GLN A 93 6.89 2.79 -15.80
N PHE A 94 7.20 3.94 -16.40
CA PHE A 94 7.58 4.11 -17.82
C PHE A 94 6.43 4.10 -18.85
N GLY A 95 5.17 4.28 -18.45
CA GLY A 95 4.06 4.50 -19.38
C GLY A 95 3.55 3.25 -20.09
N ILE A 96 4.00 2.07 -19.65
CA ILE A 96 3.48 0.78 -20.13
C ILE A 96 2.14 0.54 -19.42
N ARG A 97 1.08 0.28 -20.19
CA ARG A 97 -0.25 -0.02 -19.63
C ARG A 97 -0.40 -1.52 -19.47
N ILE A 98 -0.52 -1.98 -18.24
CA ILE A 98 -0.76 -3.40 -17.93
C ILE A 98 -2.07 -3.51 -17.15
N GLU A 99 -2.86 -4.53 -17.46
CA GLU A 99 -4.11 -4.82 -16.74
C GLU A 99 -3.81 -5.28 -15.31
N TYR A 100 -4.71 -4.95 -14.38
CA TYR A 100 -4.52 -5.20 -12.97
C TYR A 100 -4.29 -6.69 -12.59
N TRP A 101 -4.69 -7.63 -13.45
CA TRP A 101 -4.53 -9.06 -13.21
C TRP A 101 -3.13 -9.59 -13.55
N LEU A 102 -2.34 -8.84 -14.31
CA LEU A 102 -0.99 -9.20 -14.76
C LEU A 102 0.11 -8.61 -13.86
N LEU A 103 -0.24 -7.81 -12.85
CA LEU A 103 0.73 -7.22 -11.94
C LEU A 103 1.35 -8.29 -11.04
N PRO A 104 2.69 -8.39 -10.97
CA PRO A 104 3.35 -9.24 -9.99
C PRO A 104 3.14 -8.65 -8.59
N PHE A 105 2.51 -9.43 -7.72
CA PHE A 105 2.28 -9.13 -6.30
C PHE A 105 3.44 -9.62 -5.42
#